data_AF-A0A9W4XFB4-F1
#
_entry.id   AF-A0A9W4XFB4-F1
#
_cell.length_a   1.000
_cell.length_b   1.000
_cell.length_c   1.000
_cell.angle_alpha   90.00
_cell.angle_beta   90.00
_cell.angle_gamma   90.00
#
_symmetry.space_group_name_H-M   'P 1'
#
loop_
_entity.id
_entity.type
_entity.pdbx_description
1 polymer ?
#
loop_
_entity_poly.entity_id
_entity_poly.type
_entity_poly.pdbx_seq_one_letter_code
_entity_poly.pdbx_strand_id
1 'polypeptide(L)'
;MKRAYDVEIDVYSPLQLQLQLQSQLQLPTFKKFKSIIKKPPCSYIESSSQIEIPHNLLECLNQNMNNDTNFKALLFLGVIGKEYIQDIQSEFDYSINIYYITANNDYDGTNEVCKMLSNYFEILDPIGGGIYPLDYLVIIHNNKIICKIPVNYQKHISSNFLHFNFLHFNCIKSFIQDYIDYIYL
;
A
#
# COMPACT_ATOMS: atom_id res chain seq x y z
N MET A 1 -25.51 79.04 -6.35
CA MET A 1 -25.08 77.83 -5.60
C MET A 1 -24.63 76.80 -6.63
N LYS A 2 -23.34 76.63 -6.98
CA LYS A 2 -22.33 75.72 -6.33
C LYS A 2 -22.97 74.37 -5.96
N ARG A 3 -22.53 73.20 -6.48
CA ARG A 3 -21.13 72.73 -6.63
C ARG A 3 -20.93 71.88 -7.90
N ALA A 4 -19.77 72.05 -8.52
CA ALA A 4 -19.15 71.11 -9.43
C ALA A 4 -18.69 69.86 -8.66
N TYR A 5 -18.80 68.69 -9.29
CA TYR A 5 -18.05 67.50 -8.88
C TYR A 5 -16.88 67.39 -9.86
N ASP A 6 -15.70 67.83 -9.42
CA ASP A 6 -14.45 67.52 -10.11
C ASP A 6 -14.11 66.06 -9.80
N VAL A 7 -14.10 65.23 -10.84
CA VAL A 7 -13.52 63.88 -10.78
C VAL A 7 -12.03 64.07 -11.02
N GLU A 8 -11.23 64.06 -9.96
CA GLU A 8 -9.77 63.95 -10.08
C GLU A 8 -9.44 62.54 -10.58
N ILE A 9 -8.97 62.46 -11.83
CA ILE A 9 -8.31 61.26 -12.35
C ILE A 9 -6.84 61.42 -12.02
N ASP A 10 -6.39 60.73 -10.97
CA ASP A 10 -4.96 60.63 -10.66
C ASP A 10 -4.25 59.84 -11.76
N VAL A 11 -3.53 60.55 -12.63
CA VAL A 11 -2.64 59.95 -13.62
C VAL A 11 -1.31 59.66 -12.93
N TYR A 12 -1.14 58.44 -12.43
CA TYR A 12 0.15 58.00 -11.90
C TYR A 12 1.17 57.88 -13.04
N SER A 13 2.34 58.49 -12.87
CA SER A 13 3.43 58.33 -13.85
C SER A 13 3.94 56.87 -13.82
N PRO A 14 4.46 56.34 -14.94
CA PRO A 14 4.96 54.96 -15.02
C PRO A 14 6.02 54.60 -13.95
N LEU A 15 6.75 55.61 -13.46
CA LEU A 15 7.76 55.46 -12.40
C LEU A 15 7.15 55.23 -11.00
N GLN A 16 5.96 55.77 -10.72
CA GLN A 16 5.27 55.54 -9.44
C GLN A 16 4.69 54.12 -9.36
N LEU A 17 4.17 53.61 -10.48
CA LEU A 17 3.74 52.20 -10.63
C LEU A 17 4.91 51.23 -10.42
N GLN A 18 6.11 51.58 -10.89
CA GLN A 18 7.31 50.75 -10.75
C GLN A 18 7.80 50.63 -9.29
N LEU A 19 7.72 51.71 -8.50
CA LEU A 19 8.10 51.69 -7.08
C LEU A 19 7.07 50.95 -6.21
N GLN A 20 5.79 50.98 -6.57
CA GLN A 20 4.75 50.21 -5.88
C GLN A 20 4.85 48.70 -6.16
N LEU A 21 5.20 48.30 -7.39
CA LEU A 21 5.41 46.89 -7.75
C LEU A 21 6.66 46.28 -7.09
N GLN A 22 7.71 47.07 -6.83
CA GLN A 22 8.92 46.57 -6.18
C GLN A 22 8.75 46.34 -4.67
N SER A 23 7.82 47.01 -4.00
CA SER A 23 7.53 46.80 -2.58
C SER A 23 6.59 45.61 -2.29
N GLN A 24 5.99 45.01 -3.33
CA GLN A 24 5.11 43.84 -3.20
C GLN A 24 5.73 42.51 -3.67
N LEU A 25 6.95 42.54 -4.23
CA LEU A 25 7.70 41.32 -4.54
C LEU A 25 8.59 40.90 -3.37
N GLN A 26 7.98 40.74 -2.18
CA GLN A 26 8.51 39.71 -1.29
C GLN A 26 8.12 38.38 -1.94
N LEU A 27 9.07 37.74 -2.64
CA LEU A 27 8.94 36.32 -2.97
C LEU A 27 8.46 35.64 -1.70
N PRO A 28 7.36 34.86 -1.73
CA PRO A 28 7.02 34.04 -0.59
C PRO A 28 8.30 33.27 -0.27
N THR A 29 8.83 33.50 0.92
CA THR A 29 9.90 32.66 1.44
C THR A 29 9.35 31.27 1.29
N PHE A 30 9.91 30.50 0.35
CA PHE A 30 9.61 29.09 0.23
C PHE A 30 9.94 28.56 1.62
N LYS A 31 8.91 28.40 2.45
CA LYS A 31 9.00 27.54 3.62
C LYS A 31 9.54 26.28 3.00
N LYS A 32 10.80 25.95 3.28
CA LYS A 32 11.36 24.65 2.94
C LYS A 32 10.31 23.69 3.46
N PHE A 33 9.53 23.12 2.56
CA PHE A 33 8.75 21.95 2.90
C PHE A 33 9.84 21.00 3.37
N LYS A 34 9.95 20.82 4.69
CA LYS A 34 10.68 19.66 5.20
C LYS A 34 10.02 18.54 4.43
N SER A 35 10.74 17.93 3.49
CA SER A 35 10.25 16.71 2.86
C SER A 35 9.88 15.85 4.05
N ILE A 36 8.58 15.60 4.23
CA ILE A 36 8.13 14.72 5.29
C ILE A 36 8.64 13.38 4.78
N ILE A 37 9.84 13.00 5.21
CA ILE A 37 10.37 11.68 4.96
C ILE A 37 9.43 10.80 5.77
N LYS A 38 8.38 10.28 5.14
CA LYS A 38 7.50 9.30 5.77
C LYS A 38 8.39 8.13 6.13
N LYS A 39 8.35 7.74 7.40
CA LYS A 39 9.03 6.54 7.85
C LYS A 39 8.37 5.34 7.14
N PRO A 40 9.14 4.38 6.59
CA PRO A 40 8.56 3.20 6.00
C PRO A 40 7.73 2.41 7.04
N PRO A 41 6.68 1.69 6.61
CA PRO A 41 5.94 0.78 7.49
C PRO A 41 6.86 -0.22 8.20
N CYS A 42 6.47 -0.68 9.39
CA CYS A 42 7.31 -1.48 10.29
C CYS A 42 7.83 -2.82 9.71
N SER A 43 7.26 -3.30 8.61
CA SER A 43 7.66 -4.55 7.95
C SER A 43 8.07 -4.33 6.48
N TYR A 44 8.39 -3.09 6.12
CA TYR A 44 8.86 -2.75 4.79
C TYR A 44 10.27 -3.32 4.58
N ILE A 45 10.44 -4.08 3.50
CA ILE A 45 11.73 -4.62 3.10
C ILE A 45 12.50 -3.51 2.38
N GLU A 46 13.67 -3.14 2.91
CA GLU A 46 14.53 -2.12 2.31
C GLU A 46 14.89 -2.46 0.87
N SER A 47 15.02 -1.45 0.00
CA SER A 47 15.25 -1.63 -1.44
C SER A 47 16.46 -2.50 -1.80
N SER A 48 17.49 -2.52 -0.94
CA SER A 48 18.68 -3.37 -1.06
C SER A 48 18.41 -4.86 -0.83
N SER A 49 17.35 -5.19 -0.08
CA SER A 49 16.95 -6.55 0.31
C SER A 49 15.69 -7.03 -0.42
N GLN A 50 15.09 -6.18 -1.26
CA GLN A 50 13.89 -6.54 -2.03
C GLN A 50 14.23 -7.57 -3.10
N ILE A 51 13.40 -8.61 -3.15
CA ILE A 51 13.53 -9.69 -4.13
C ILE A 51 12.61 -9.37 -5.30
N GLU A 52 13.17 -9.34 -6.51
CA GLU A 52 12.41 -9.23 -7.75
C GLU A 52 11.76 -10.57 -8.10
N ILE A 53 10.48 -10.53 -8.44
CA ILE A 53 9.71 -11.72 -8.75
C ILE A 53 10.05 -12.17 -10.18
N PRO A 54 10.41 -13.46 -10.38
CA PRO A 54 10.63 -14.03 -11.69
C PRO A 54 9.47 -13.80 -12.67
N HIS A 55 9.79 -13.58 -13.95
CA HIS A 55 8.81 -13.27 -14.99
C HIS A 55 7.68 -14.29 -15.10
N ASN A 56 7.99 -15.59 -15.02
CA ASN A 56 7.00 -16.65 -15.08
C ASN A 56 5.98 -16.58 -13.93
N LEU A 57 6.41 -16.17 -12.73
CA LEU A 57 5.52 -15.98 -11.59
C LEU A 57 4.69 -14.72 -11.72
N LEU A 58 5.28 -13.65 -12.26
CA LEU A 58 4.54 -12.42 -12.58
C LEU A 58 3.45 -12.67 -13.61
N GLU A 59 3.72 -13.45 -14.66
CA GLU A 59 2.71 -13.86 -15.63
C GLU A 59 1.59 -14.65 -14.97
N CYS A 60 1.91 -15.62 -14.11
CA CYS A 60 0.89 -16.36 -13.37
C CYS A 60 0.04 -15.46 -12.47
N LEU A 61 0.65 -14.48 -11.80
CA LEU A 61 -0.09 -13.48 -11.02
C LEU A 61 -0.96 -12.65 -11.96
N ASN A 62 -0.41 -12.00 -12.98
CA ASN A 62 -1.12 -11.11 -13.89
C ASN A 62 -2.24 -11.80 -14.70
N GLN A 63 -2.08 -13.07 -15.09
CA GLN A 63 -3.16 -13.82 -15.77
C GLN A 63 -4.40 -14.01 -14.89
N ASN A 64 -4.20 -14.15 -13.58
CA ASN A 64 -5.28 -14.31 -12.61
C ASN A 64 -5.73 -12.96 -12.02
N MET A 65 -5.09 -11.86 -12.44
CA MET A 65 -5.26 -10.53 -11.87
C MET A 65 -5.59 -9.56 -13.00
N ASN A 66 -6.88 -9.24 -13.16
CA ASN A 66 -7.40 -8.38 -14.25
C ASN A 66 -6.85 -6.92 -14.27
N ASN A 67 -5.82 -6.60 -13.50
CA ASN A 67 -5.28 -5.25 -13.38
C ASN A 67 -3.75 -5.27 -13.40
N ASP A 68 -3.17 -4.52 -14.34
CA ASP A 68 -1.74 -4.31 -14.50
C ASP A 68 -1.21 -3.26 -13.51
N THR A 69 -1.65 -3.36 -12.25
CA THR A 69 -1.26 -2.41 -11.21
C THR A 69 0.13 -2.74 -10.70
N ASN A 70 0.96 -1.70 -10.55
CA ASN A 70 2.28 -1.81 -9.94
C ASN A 70 2.22 -2.28 -8.49
N PHE A 71 1.09 -2.06 -7.80
CA PHE A 71 0.84 -2.52 -6.43
C PHE A 71 -0.08 -3.74 -6.43
N LYS A 72 0.28 -4.78 -5.68
CA LYS A 72 -0.52 -6.00 -5.47
C LYS A 72 -0.42 -6.44 -4.02
N ALA A 73 -1.56 -6.73 -3.39
CA ALA A 73 -1.62 -7.33 -2.05
C ALA A 73 -2.10 -8.78 -2.18
N LEU A 74 -1.26 -9.73 -1.74
CA LEU A 74 -1.55 -11.16 -1.75
C LEU A 74 -1.81 -11.63 -0.32
N LEU A 75 -2.99 -12.20 -0.07
CA LEU A 75 -3.32 -12.88 1.17
C LEU A 75 -3.29 -14.38 0.95
N PHE A 76 -2.26 -15.02 1.48
CA PHE A 76 -2.21 -16.46 1.61
C PHE A 76 -3.07 -16.84 2.80
N LEU A 77 -4.06 -17.72 2.59
CA LEU A 77 -5.04 -18.08 3.61
C LEU A 77 -5.04 -19.58 3.85
N GLY A 78 -4.79 -19.94 5.10
CA GLY A 78 -4.98 -21.29 5.62
C GLY A 78 -6.46 -21.59 5.86
N VAL A 79 -6.74 -22.74 6.46
CA VAL A 79 -8.12 -23.20 6.73
C VAL A 79 -8.92 -22.15 7.52
N ILE A 80 -8.32 -21.58 8.56
CA ILE A 80 -8.96 -20.58 9.42
C ILE A 80 -9.10 -19.24 8.67
N GLY A 81 -8.04 -18.75 8.03
CA GLY A 81 -8.06 -17.47 7.32
C GLY A 81 -9.12 -17.39 6.22
N LYS A 82 -9.48 -18.51 5.58
CA LYS A 82 -10.55 -18.56 4.57
C LYS A 82 -11.92 -18.11 5.11
N GLU A 83 -12.19 -18.32 6.40
CA GLU A 83 -13.46 -17.91 7.01
C GLU A 83 -13.62 -16.38 7.04
N TYR A 84 -12.51 -15.64 6.94
CA TYR A 84 -12.47 -14.17 7.03
C TYR A 84 -12.44 -13.47 5.67
N ILE A 85 -12.52 -14.20 4.54
CA ILE A 85 -12.45 -13.57 3.20
C ILE A 85 -13.54 -12.51 3.02
N GLN A 86 -14.78 -12.80 3.46
CA GLN A 86 -15.89 -11.86 3.34
C GLN A 86 -15.69 -10.62 4.20
N ASP A 87 -15.21 -10.80 5.44
CA ASP A 87 -14.94 -9.70 6.37
C ASP A 87 -13.84 -8.79 5.79
N ILE A 88 -12.72 -9.37 5.37
CA ILE A 88 -11.61 -8.64 4.74
C ILE A 88 -12.11 -7.91 3.50
N GLN A 89 -12.81 -8.60 2.59
CA GLN A 89 -13.28 -7.98 1.35
C GLN A 89 -14.24 -6.81 1.61
N SER A 90 -15.08 -6.89 2.65
CA SER A 90 -16.00 -5.81 3.03
C SER A 90 -15.30 -4.55 3.53
N GLU A 91 -14.05 -4.67 3.98
CA GLU A 91 -13.26 -3.55 4.46
C GLU A 91 -12.62 -2.73 3.34
N PHE A 92 -12.46 -3.27 2.13
CA PHE A 92 -11.78 -2.59 1.02
C PHE A 92 -12.78 -2.07 -0.01
N ASP A 93 -12.55 -0.83 -0.45
CA ASP A 93 -13.20 -0.30 -1.64
C ASP A 93 -12.69 -1.04 -2.89
N TYR A 94 -13.50 -1.08 -3.97
CA TYR A 94 -13.15 -1.73 -5.25
C TYR A 94 -11.85 -1.22 -5.91
N SER A 95 -11.21 -0.19 -5.36
CA SER A 95 -9.96 0.39 -5.83
C SER A 95 -8.70 -0.37 -5.40
N ILE A 96 -8.77 -1.18 -4.33
CA ILE A 96 -7.63 -1.95 -3.82
C ILE A 96 -7.84 -3.41 -4.17
N ASN A 97 -7.03 -3.93 -5.10
CA ASN A 97 -7.09 -5.33 -5.46
C ASN A 97 -6.34 -6.18 -4.43
N ILE A 98 -7.10 -7.00 -3.70
CA ILE A 98 -6.58 -8.01 -2.81
C ILE A 98 -6.79 -9.37 -3.44
N TYR A 99 -5.73 -10.16 -3.46
CA TYR A 99 -5.73 -11.47 -4.07
C TYR A 99 -5.61 -12.54 -3.00
N TYR A 100 -6.67 -13.34 -2.87
CA TYR A 100 -6.73 -14.43 -1.92
C TYR A 100 -6.14 -15.68 -2.56
N ILE A 101 -5.04 -16.18 -2.01
CA ILE A 101 -4.40 -17.42 -2.41
C ILE A 101 -4.77 -18.47 -1.37
N THR A 102 -5.61 -19.42 -1.78
CA THR A 102 -6.12 -20.47 -0.90
C THR A 102 -6.02 -21.81 -1.61
N ALA A 103 -5.51 -22.84 -0.94
CA ALA A 103 -5.52 -24.19 -1.51
C ALA A 103 -6.87 -24.86 -1.23
N ASN A 104 -7.61 -25.26 -2.26
CA ASN A 104 -8.80 -26.11 -2.09
C ASN A 104 -8.38 -27.58 -1.99
N ASN A 105 -9.14 -28.36 -1.22
CA ASN A 105 -9.08 -29.81 -1.32
C ASN A 105 -9.66 -30.21 -2.67
N ASP A 106 -8.78 -30.70 -3.54
CA ASP A 106 -8.99 -31.75 -4.54
C ASP A 106 -8.46 -31.40 -5.94
N TYR A 107 -7.54 -32.26 -6.39
CA TYR A 107 -7.24 -32.77 -7.74
C TYR A 107 -7.23 -31.89 -9.01
N ASP A 108 -7.55 -30.59 -8.96
CA ASP A 108 -7.53 -29.71 -10.14
C ASP A 108 -6.38 -28.69 -10.09
N GLY A 109 -5.78 -28.40 -11.25
CA GLY A 109 -4.51 -27.67 -11.45
C GLY A 109 -4.39 -26.27 -10.81
N THR A 110 -5.46 -25.70 -10.27
CA THR A 110 -5.45 -24.50 -9.40
C THR A 110 -4.55 -24.69 -8.17
N ASN A 111 -4.38 -25.94 -7.72
CA ASN A 111 -3.52 -26.29 -6.61
C ASN A 111 -2.02 -26.16 -6.96
N GLU A 112 -1.64 -26.33 -8.23
CA GLU A 112 -0.24 -26.22 -8.67
C GLU A 112 0.26 -24.77 -8.62
N VAL A 113 -0.56 -23.82 -9.08
CA VAL A 113 -0.22 -22.39 -9.02
C VAL A 113 -0.12 -21.92 -7.57
N CYS A 114 -1.09 -22.30 -6.72
CA CYS A 114 -1.03 -21.98 -5.29
C CYS A 114 0.23 -22.57 -4.65
N LYS A 115 0.52 -23.85 -4.90
CA LYS A 115 1.72 -24.53 -4.38
C LYS A 115 3.01 -23.88 -4.87
N MET A 116 3.07 -23.52 -6.16
CA MET A 116 4.22 -22.84 -6.74
C MET A 116 4.45 -21.48 -6.08
N LEU A 117 3.39 -20.68 -5.91
CA LEU A 117 3.47 -19.38 -5.23
C LEU A 117 3.86 -19.56 -3.77
N SER A 118 3.20 -20.44 -3.02
CA SER A 118 3.52 -20.72 -1.61
C SER A 118 4.97 -21.20 -1.42
N ASN A 119 5.47 -22.03 -2.33
CA ASN A 119 6.87 -22.47 -2.31
C ASN A 119 7.83 -21.31 -2.59
N TYR A 120 7.58 -20.52 -3.63
CA TYR A 120 8.42 -19.38 -3.99
C TYR A 120 8.48 -18.33 -2.86
N PHE A 121 7.34 -18.03 -2.26
CA PHE A 121 7.26 -17.10 -1.15
C PHE A 121 7.69 -17.73 0.18
N GLU A 122 8.10 -19.00 0.22
CA GLU A 122 8.47 -19.74 1.43
C GLU A 122 7.41 -19.62 2.54
N ILE A 123 6.16 -19.91 2.19
CA ILE A 123 5.00 -19.92 3.09
C ILE A 123 4.68 -21.37 3.40
N LEU A 124 5.24 -21.88 4.51
CA LEU A 124 5.17 -23.28 4.94
C LEU A 124 4.53 -23.40 6.32
N ASP A 125 3.55 -24.29 6.49
CA ASP A 125 2.93 -24.65 7.77
C ASP A 125 3.97 -25.25 8.77
N PRO A 126 4.32 -24.57 9.89
CA PRO A 126 5.30 -25.06 10.86
C PRO A 126 4.82 -26.26 11.66
N ILE A 127 3.53 -26.61 11.62
CA ILE A 127 2.97 -27.77 12.36
C ILE A 127 2.98 -29.04 11.49
N GLY A 128 3.42 -28.96 10.23
CA GLY A 128 3.88 -30.13 9.47
C GLY A 128 2.80 -31.16 9.13
N GLY A 129 1.54 -30.73 8.99
CA GLY A 129 0.40 -31.65 8.76
C GLY A 129 -0.34 -31.48 7.42
N GLY A 130 -0.13 -30.41 6.66
CA GLY A 130 -0.95 -30.16 5.46
C GLY A 130 -0.28 -29.34 4.37
N ILE A 131 -0.72 -29.58 3.13
CA ILE A 131 -0.31 -28.91 1.89
C ILE A 131 -1.05 -27.56 1.76
N TYR A 132 -1.10 -26.77 2.83
CA TYR A 132 -1.86 -25.51 2.85
C TYR A 132 -0.95 -24.33 3.15
N PRO A 133 -1.13 -23.20 2.45
CA PRO A 133 -0.44 -21.98 2.82
C PRO A 133 -0.90 -21.54 4.22
N LEU A 134 0.04 -21.09 5.04
CA LEU A 134 -0.28 -20.31 6.23
C LEU A 134 -0.87 -18.96 5.86
N ASP A 135 -1.53 -18.40 6.86
CA ASP A 135 -2.01 -17.03 6.88
C ASP A 135 -0.86 -16.02 6.79
N TYR A 136 -0.68 -15.41 5.61
CA TYR A 136 0.35 -14.41 5.34
C TYR A 136 -0.17 -13.29 4.44
N LEU A 137 0.30 -12.07 4.70
CA LEU A 137 0.18 -10.94 3.78
C LEU A 137 1.52 -10.73 3.08
N VAL A 138 1.50 -10.70 1.76
CA VAL A 138 2.62 -10.32 0.91
C VAL A 138 2.22 -9.08 0.11
N ILE A 139 3.06 -8.05 0.12
CA ILE A 139 2.85 -6.85 -0.69
C ILE A 139 3.94 -6.78 -1.75
N ILE A 140 3.51 -6.60 -2.99
CA ILE A 140 4.37 -6.48 -4.16
C ILE A 140 4.21 -5.06 -4.72
N HIS A 141 5.35 -4.43 -4.99
CA HIS A 141 5.39 -3.16 -5.71
C HIS A 141 6.47 -3.18 -6.79
N ASN A 142 6.14 -2.76 -8.01
CA ASN A 142 7.06 -2.77 -9.16
C ASN A 142 7.77 -4.13 -9.31
N ASN A 143 6.98 -5.22 -9.27
CA ASN A 143 7.44 -6.60 -9.36
C ASN A 143 8.40 -7.06 -8.25
N LYS A 144 8.54 -6.28 -7.17
CA LYS A 144 9.40 -6.60 -6.02
C LYS A 144 8.57 -6.87 -4.78
N ILE A 145 9.03 -7.81 -3.98
CA ILE A 145 8.45 -8.09 -2.65
C ILE A 145 8.89 -6.98 -1.71
N ILE A 146 7.94 -6.18 -1.23
CA ILE A 146 8.21 -5.08 -0.30
C ILE A 146 7.68 -5.34 1.11
N CYS A 147 6.86 -6.38 1.29
CA CYS A 147 6.43 -6.87 2.60
C CYS A 147 6.11 -8.36 2.52
N LYS A 148 6.45 -9.10 3.59
CA LYS A 148 5.97 -10.45 3.88
C LYS A 148 5.79 -10.54 5.40
N ILE A 149 4.55 -10.69 5.88
CA ILE A 149 4.24 -10.76 7.31
C ILE A 149 3.19 -11.84 7.58
N PRO A 150 3.36 -12.69 8.61
CA PRO A 150 2.33 -13.63 8.99
C PRO A 150 1.12 -12.92 9.58
N VAL A 151 -0.07 -13.45 9.32
CA VAL A 151 -1.35 -12.91 9.78
C VAL A 151 -1.93 -13.78 10.87
N ASN A 152 -2.45 -13.16 11.93
CA ASN A 152 -3.13 -13.85 13.02
C ASN A 152 -4.63 -13.55 12.98
N TYR A 153 -5.42 -14.61 12.81
CA TYR A 153 -6.88 -14.60 12.83
C TYR A 153 -7.47 -14.99 14.20
N GLN A 154 -6.65 -15.49 15.13
CA GLN A 154 -7.11 -15.87 16.46
C GLN A 154 -7.46 -14.64 17.29
N LYS A 155 -8.63 -14.67 17.93
CA LYS A 155 -9.09 -13.64 18.89
C LYS A 155 -8.18 -13.51 20.12
N HIS A 156 -7.41 -14.55 20.44
CA HIS A 156 -6.51 -14.58 21.56
C HIS A 156 -5.10 -14.94 21.09
N ILE A 157 -4.15 -14.03 21.32
CA ILE A 157 -2.74 -14.30 21.10
C ILE A 157 -2.31 -15.27 22.21
N SER A 158 -2.11 -16.56 21.88
CA SER A 158 -1.49 -17.47 22.85
C SER A 158 -0.07 -17.00 23.14
N SER A 159 0.37 -17.09 24.39
CA SER A 159 1.69 -16.60 24.85
C SER A 159 2.87 -17.23 24.09
N ASN A 160 2.65 -18.35 23.40
CA ASN A 160 3.66 -19.03 22.58
C ASN A 160 3.94 -18.30 21.25
N PHE A 161 3.11 -17.33 20.85
CA PHE A 161 3.27 -16.55 19.62
C PHE A 161 3.90 -15.17 19.85
N LEU A 162 4.25 -14.81 21.10
CA LEU A 162 4.80 -13.49 21.45
C LEU A 162 6.17 -13.17 20.82
N HIS A 163 6.87 -14.16 20.26
CA HIS A 163 8.18 -13.96 19.62
C HIS A 163 8.12 -13.57 18.14
N PHE A 164 6.95 -13.66 17.50
CA PHE A 164 6.82 -13.36 16.08
C PHE A 164 6.03 -12.06 15.90
N ASN A 165 6.52 -11.18 15.03
CA ASN A 165 5.80 -9.98 14.62
C ASN A 165 4.65 -10.40 13.68
N PHE A 166 3.46 -10.60 14.24
CA PHE A 166 2.24 -10.91 13.48
C PHE A 166 1.42 -9.66 13.18
N LEU A 167 0.77 -9.64 12.02
CA LEU A 167 -0.31 -8.72 11.71
C LEU A 167 -1.63 -9.30 12.21
N HIS A 168 -2.32 -8.61 13.10
CA HIS A 168 -3.67 -9.00 13.50
C HIS A 168 -4.67 -8.74 12.34
N PHE A 169 -5.62 -9.65 12.10
CA PHE A 169 -6.51 -9.55 10.93
C PHE A 169 -7.29 -8.23 10.85
N ASN A 170 -7.82 -7.73 11.98
CA ASN A 170 -8.47 -6.41 12.08
C ASN A 170 -7.61 -5.21 11.63
N CYS A 171 -6.30 -5.39 11.45
CA CYS A 171 -5.38 -4.33 11.05
C CYS A 171 -4.99 -4.43 9.57
N ILE A 172 -5.45 -5.44 8.81
CA ILE A 172 -5.06 -5.66 7.42
C ILE A 172 -5.34 -4.43 6.55
N LYS A 173 -6.53 -3.81 6.68
CA LYS A 173 -6.89 -2.59 5.94
C LYS A 173 -5.95 -1.44 6.18
N SER A 174 -5.82 -1.01 7.44
CA SER A 174 -4.96 0.12 7.80
C SER A 174 -3.52 -0.16 7.42
N PHE A 175 -3.06 -1.40 7.58
CA PHE A 175 -1.70 -1.79 7.24
C PHE A 175 -1.44 -1.70 5.74
N ILE A 176 -2.33 -2.22 4.87
CA ILE A 176 -2.19 -2.07 3.42
C ILE A 176 -2.23 -0.59 3.01
N GLN A 177 -3.12 0.19 3.64
CA GLN A 177 -3.22 1.62 3.36
C GLN A 177 -1.90 2.36 3.69
N ASP A 178 -1.22 2.01 4.78
CA ASP A 178 0.08 2.60 5.14
C ASP A 178 1.14 2.39 4.03
N TYR A 179 1.11 1.26 3.33
CA TYR A 179 2.00 1.00 2.20
C TYR A 179 1.62 1.80 0.96
N ILE A 180 0.33 1.87 0.62
CA ILE A 180 -0.16 2.69 -0.50
C ILE A 180 0.26 4.14 -0.28
N ASP A 181 0.00 4.65 0.92
CA ASP A 181 0.39 5.98 1.36
C ASP A 181 1.90 6.21 1.31
N TYR A 182 2.71 5.23 1.68
CA TYR A 182 4.17 5.36 1.64
C TYR A 182 4.73 5.35 0.21
N ILE A 183 4.08 4.63 -0.71
CA ILE A 183 4.56 4.45 -2.09
C ILE A 183 4.17 5.62 -3.00
N TYR A 184 2.95 6.16 -2.83
CA TYR A 184 2.36 7.11 -3.77
C TYR A 184 2.32 8.57 -3.29
N LEU A 185 2.88 8.88 -2.11
CA LEU A 185 3.08 10.26 -1.61
C LEU A 185 4.53 10.71 -1.76
#